data_AF-A0A967Z3Y0-F1
#
_entry.id   AF-A0A967Z3Y0-F1
#
_cell.length_a   1.000
_cell.length_b   1.000
_cell.length_c   1.000
_cell.angle_alpha   90.00
_cell.angle_beta   90.00
_cell.angle_gamma   90.00
#
_symmetry.space_group_name_H-M   'P 1'
#
loop_
_entity.id
_entity.type
_entity.pdbx_description
1 polymer ?
#
loop_
_entity_poly.entity_id
_entity_poly.type
_entity_poly.pdbx_seq_one_letter_code
_entity_poly.pdbx_strand_id
1 'polypeptide(L)'
;MNIRKLFTIIALILSAQPVLAQETIDKIIAIVGDNIILQSELYQYSYSLAVQLGIDPQEQPEKLEKMRQETLNNLITQKVLLEKAKLDSIVVTDEQVDVVLEEQIARMTEQMGSEEKVKEYFGMSLRQIRREFRKDVKERLLVENLQNKKAQEIQISRREVEKFYRTYRDSLPEMQESINISHILLKVEPSEPAVEAAREKIEAIKKRIEKGEDFAELARQYSEDPGSAAKGGDLGTMQRGDLVREFEEVAFLLEPGEVSDVVRTRFGLHIIKLENKVGEKINPRHILIRLDTSEEDAQRTVQKLRMIKNMIRNGEMTFSEAAEKYSQDEQTASNGGDLGWFQIDQFQIKSFKDAVAGLKEGEISDPVKTKFGYHIIKVNARKSARALDIEDDWKQIENWALNMKRQQELQEWVDRLKKDVYIEIKI
;
A
#
# COMPACT_ATOMS: atom_id res chain seq x y z
N MET A 1 10.53 5.22 70.36
CA MET A 1 9.47 4.62 69.53
C MET A 1 10.17 3.84 68.42
N ASN A 2 10.57 2.59 68.68
CA ASN A 2 9.82 1.35 68.34
C ASN A 2 9.66 1.21 66.80
N ILE A 3 10.12 0.19 66.06
CA ILE A 3 10.45 -1.22 66.34
C ILE A 3 11.32 -1.80 65.18
N ARG A 4 12.36 -2.56 65.57
CA ARG A 4 13.01 -3.77 64.98
C ARG A 4 13.43 -3.87 63.50
N LYS A 5 14.75 -4.10 63.37
CA LYS A 5 15.45 -4.91 62.36
C LYS A 5 14.89 -6.34 62.26
N LEU A 6 14.81 -6.90 61.05
CA LEU A 6 15.18 -8.30 60.81
C LEU A 6 15.58 -8.50 59.34
N PHE A 7 16.80 -9.02 59.17
CA PHE A 7 17.34 -9.53 57.91
C PHE A 7 16.51 -10.73 57.42
N THR A 8 16.18 -10.76 56.13
CA THR A 8 15.85 -12.03 55.46
C THR A 8 16.38 -11.97 54.04
N ILE A 9 17.55 -12.59 53.85
CA ILE A 9 18.11 -12.95 52.55
C ILE A 9 17.24 -14.11 52.05
N ILE A 10 16.38 -13.86 51.05
CA ILE A 10 15.76 -14.93 50.27
C ILE A 10 16.69 -15.22 49.10
N ALA A 11 17.52 -16.24 49.29
CA ALA A 11 18.18 -16.92 48.19
C ALA A 11 17.12 -17.71 47.42
N LEU A 12 16.62 -17.14 46.32
CA LEU A 12 15.81 -17.88 45.37
C LEU A 12 16.74 -18.80 44.58
N ILE A 13 16.91 -20.02 45.08
CA ILE A 13 17.61 -21.10 44.40
C ILE A 13 16.83 -21.38 43.10
N LEU A 14 17.39 -20.90 42.00
CA LEU A 14 16.97 -21.19 40.65
C LEU A 14 17.32 -22.66 40.37
N SER A 15 16.45 -23.59 40.77
CA SER A 15 16.56 -24.98 40.34
C SER A 15 16.17 -25.04 38.87
N ALA A 16 17.16 -24.87 37.99
CA ALA A 16 17.07 -25.29 36.60
C ALA A 16 16.87 -26.82 36.59
N GLN A 17 15.62 -27.26 36.55
CA GLN A 17 15.30 -28.62 36.18
C GLN A 17 15.65 -28.76 34.69
N PRO A 18 16.51 -29.71 34.29
CA PRO A 18 16.67 -30.03 32.89
C PRO A 18 15.33 -30.56 32.41
N VAL A 19 14.61 -29.78 31.59
CA VAL A 19 13.55 -30.30 30.75
C VAL A 19 14.24 -31.30 29.83
N LEU A 20 14.18 -32.58 30.21
CA LEU A 20 14.41 -33.66 29.27
C LEU A 20 13.45 -33.39 28.12
N ALA A 21 14.01 -33.00 26.97
CA ALA A 21 13.31 -32.99 25.70
C ALA A 21 12.93 -34.45 25.41
N GLN A 22 11.81 -34.87 25.97
CA GLN A 22 11.11 -36.05 25.54
C GLN A 22 10.62 -35.69 24.14
N GLU A 23 11.31 -36.18 23.10
CA GLU A 23 10.79 -36.17 21.73
C GLU A 23 9.47 -36.94 21.77
N THR A 24 8.38 -36.22 21.99
CA THR A 24 7.05 -36.77 21.89
C THR A 24 6.87 -37.12 20.42
N ILE A 25 6.77 -38.42 20.13
CA ILE A 25 6.43 -38.91 18.80
C ILE A 25 5.13 -38.21 18.37
N ASP A 26 5.22 -37.41 17.30
CA ASP A 26 4.09 -36.65 16.79
C ASP A 26 2.97 -37.61 16.36
N LYS A 27 1.74 -37.33 16.79
CA LYS A 27 0.61 -38.25 16.61
C LYS A 27 -0.01 -38.05 15.25
N ILE A 28 -0.34 -39.14 14.57
CA ILE A 28 -1.15 -39.12 13.35
C ILE A 28 -2.61 -39.01 13.78
N ILE A 29 -3.28 -37.93 13.39
CA ILE A 29 -4.70 -37.68 13.72
C ILE A 29 -5.64 -38.03 12.57
N ALA A 30 -5.13 -38.08 11.33
CA ALA A 30 -5.87 -38.55 10.17
C ALA A 30 -4.94 -39.10 9.09
N ILE A 31 -5.45 -40.06 8.32
CA ILE A 31 -4.82 -40.63 7.14
C ILE A 31 -5.76 -40.38 5.96
N VAL A 32 -5.24 -39.85 4.85
CA VAL A 32 -5.99 -39.49 3.64
C VAL A 32 -5.22 -40.01 2.42
N GLY A 33 -5.63 -41.16 1.91
CA GLY A 33 -4.87 -41.91 0.91
C GLY A 33 -3.45 -42.19 1.40
N ASP A 34 -2.45 -41.75 0.64
CA ASP A 34 -1.04 -41.89 0.99
C ASP A 34 -0.49 -40.75 1.88
N ASN A 35 -1.34 -39.78 2.27
CA ASN A 35 -0.94 -38.64 3.11
C ASN A 35 -1.42 -38.83 4.55
N ILE A 36 -0.66 -38.26 5.48
CA ILE A 36 -1.02 -38.19 6.90
C ILE A 36 -1.19 -36.74 7.32
N ILE A 37 -2.03 -36.52 8.31
CA ILE A 37 -2.17 -35.24 9.00
C ILE A 37 -1.68 -35.46 10.44
N LEU A 38 -0.73 -34.63 10.85
CA LEU A 38 -0.10 -34.71 12.16
C LEU A 38 -0.81 -33.82 13.18
N GLN A 39 -0.71 -34.17 14.46
CA GLN A 39 -1.27 -33.37 15.54
C GLN A 39 -0.60 -32.00 15.62
N SER A 40 0.72 -31.95 15.48
CA SER A 40 1.48 -30.69 15.46
C SER A 40 1.00 -29.74 14.36
N GLU A 41 0.79 -30.28 13.16
CA GLU A 41 0.29 -29.56 11.98
C GLU A 41 -1.09 -28.95 12.26
N LEU A 42 -2.04 -29.77 12.73
CA LEU A 42 -3.38 -29.27 13.07
C LEU A 42 -3.33 -28.17 14.13
N TYR A 43 -2.52 -28.36 15.18
CA TYR A 43 -2.43 -27.42 16.29
C TYR A 43 -1.80 -26.11 15.85
N GLN A 44 -0.75 -26.18 15.03
CA GLN A 44 -0.09 -25.00 14.48
C GLN A 44 -1.05 -24.18 13.61
N TYR A 45 -1.76 -24.82 12.67
CA TYR A 45 -2.70 -24.11 11.79
C TYR A 45 -3.93 -23.57 12.52
N SER A 46 -4.50 -24.33 13.47
CA SER A 46 -5.65 -23.85 14.26
C SER A 46 -5.28 -22.68 15.17
N TYR A 47 -4.08 -22.71 15.78
CA TYR A 47 -3.60 -21.63 16.63
C TYR A 47 -3.31 -20.35 15.84
N SER A 48 -2.64 -20.46 14.68
CA SER A 48 -2.36 -19.29 13.83
C SER A 48 -3.64 -18.61 13.36
N LEU A 49 -4.65 -19.41 12.96
CA LEU A 49 -5.95 -18.89 12.56
C LEU A 49 -6.71 -18.25 13.72
N ALA A 50 -6.63 -18.82 14.93
CA ALA A 50 -7.23 -18.22 16.14
C ALA A 50 -6.65 -16.83 16.43
N VAL A 51 -5.32 -16.69 16.39
CA VAL A 51 -4.63 -15.41 16.59
C VAL A 51 -5.04 -14.39 15.53
N GLN A 52 -5.11 -14.79 14.26
CA GLN A 52 -5.52 -13.89 13.17
C GLN A 52 -6.95 -13.36 13.35
N LEU A 53 -7.84 -14.18 13.91
CA LEU A 53 -9.23 -13.81 14.19
C LEU A 53 -9.41 -13.11 15.56
N GLY A 54 -8.31 -12.83 16.28
CA GLY A 54 -8.34 -12.20 17.60
C GLY A 54 -8.97 -13.08 18.70
N ILE A 55 -8.97 -14.40 18.51
CA ILE A 55 -9.48 -15.35 19.49
C ILE A 55 -8.33 -15.70 20.44
N ASP A 56 -8.47 -15.33 21.72
CA ASP A 56 -7.52 -15.75 22.76
C ASP A 56 -7.73 -17.25 23.07
N PRO A 57 -6.73 -18.11 22.79
CA PRO A 57 -6.82 -19.56 23.00
C PRO A 57 -6.98 -19.98 24.47
N GLN A 58 -6.54 -19.14 25.43
CA GLN A 58 -6.64 -19.40 26.87
C GLN A 58 -8.01 -19.01 27.42
N GLU A 59 -8.58 -17.92 26.93
CA GLU A 59 -9.88 -17.42 27.39
C GLU A 59 -11.06 -18.12 26.69
N GLN A 60 -10.85 -18.64 25.47
CA GLN A 60 -11.93 -19.16 24.62
C GLN A 60 -11.65 -20.59 24.11
N PRO A 61 -11.45 -21.58 25.01
CA PRO A 61 -11.06 -22.94 24.63
C PRO A 61 -12.09 -23.65 23.73
N GLU A 62 -13.39 -23.39 23.92
CA GLU A 62 -14.44 -23.97 23.07
C GLU A 62 -14.37 -23.48 21.62
N LYS A 63 -14.03 -22.20 21.40
CA LYS A 63 -13.86 -21.67 20.04
C LYS A 63 -12.61 -22.21 19.38
N LEU A 64 -11.53 -22.38 20.14
CA LEU A 64 -10.31 -23.02 19.65
C LEU A 64 -10.58 -24.47 19.24
N GLU A 65 -11.38 -25.20 20.00
CA GLU A 65 -11.73 -26.59 19.66
C GLU A 65 -12.58 -26.67 18.39
N LYS A 66 -13.57 -25.77 18.24
CA LYS A 66 -14.30 -25.65 16.98
C LYS A 66 -13.36 -25.33 15.81
N MET A 67 -12.40 -24.42 16.01
CA MET A 67 -11.40 -24.08 15.01
C MET A 67 -10.55 -25.29 14.62
N ARG A 68 -10.13 -26.12 15.60
CA ARG A 68 -9.42 -27.37 15.31
C ARG A 68 -10.26 -28.31 14.45
N GLN A 69 -11.54 -28.47 14.73
CA GLN A 69 -12.41 -29.31 13.90
C GLN A 69 -12.53 -28.77 12.46
N GLU A 70 -12.70 -27.47 12.30
CA GLU A 70 -12.75 -26.81 10.99
C GLU A 70 -11.41 -26.94 10.24
N THR A 71 -10.28 -26.70 10.92
CA THR A 71 -8.93 -26.87 10.36
C THR A 71 -8.68 -28.33 9.95
N LEU A 72 -9.05 -29.32 10.78
CA LEU A 72 -8.90 -30.73 10.44
C LEU A 72 -9.67 -31.06 9.15
N ASN A 73 -10.92 -30.62 9.04
CA ASN A 73 -11.73 -30.80 7.84
C ASN A 73 -11.10 -30.13 6.61
N ASN A 74 -10.50 -28.96 6.78
CA ASN A 74 -9.79 -28.26 5.69
C ASN A 74 -8.53 -29.00 5.27
N LEU A 75 -7.72 -29.50 6.21
CA LEU A 75 -6.52 -30.30 5.91
C LEU A 75 -6.90 -31.61 5.20
N ILE A 76 -7.93 -32.31 5.67
CA ILE A 76 -8.45 -33.50 4.98
C ILE A 76 -8.86 -33.15 3.56
N THR A 77 -9.60 -32.05 3.38
CA THR A 77 -10.02 -31.58 2.06
C THR A 77 -8.83 -31.30 1.13
N GLN A 78 -7.80 -30.62 1.63
CA GLN A 78 -6.58 -30.35 0.86
C GLN A 78 -5.87 -31.64 0.47
N LYS A 79 -5.74 -32.62 1.38
CA LYS A 79 -5.11 -33.91 1.06
C LYS A 79 -5.94 -34.73 0.05
N VAL A 80 -7.27 -34.73 0.14
CA VAL A 80 -8.16 -35.36 -0.85
C VAL A 80 -7.96 -34.73 -2.24
N LEU A 81 -7.94 -33.40 -2.32
CA LEU A 81 -7.72 -32.69 -3.57
C LEU A 81 -6.31 -32.93 -4.13
N LEU A 82 -5.31 -33.04 -3.27
CA LEU A 82 -3.94 -33.34 -3.67
C LEU A 82 -3.84 -34.74 -4.28
N GLU A 83 -4.45 -35.75 -3.65
CA GLU A 83 -4.53 -37.10 -4.20
C GLU A 83 -5.22 -37.10 -5.55
N LYS A 84 -6.34 -36.38 -5.68
CA LYS A 84 -7.03 -36.23 -6.97
C LYS A 84 -6.15 -35.52 -8.01
N ALA A 85 -5.39 -34.50 -7.63
CA ALA A 85 -4.51 -33.76 -8.54
C ALA A 85 -3.38 -34.66 -9.08
N LYS A 86 -2.81 -35.52 -8.22
CA LYS A 86 -1.81 -36.52 -8.62
C LYS A 86 -2.42 -37.57 -9.55
N LEU A 87 -3.60 -38.10 -9.21
CA LEU A 87 -4.31 -39.09 -10.03
C LEU A 87 -4.66 -38.53 -11.42
N ASP A 88 -5.12 -37.28 -11.49
CA ASP A 88 -5.46 -36.59 -12.74
C ASP A 88 -4.23 -36.04 -13.47
N SER A 89 -3.02 -36.34 -12.96
CA SER A 89 -1.74 -35.95 -13.55
C SER A 89 -1.64 -34.45 -13.82
N ILE A 90 -2.12 -33.63 -12.89
CA ILE A 90 -1.99 -32.18 -12.96
C ILE A 90 -0.51 -31.81 -12.95
N VAL A 91 -0.11 -30.94 -13.89
CA VAL A 91 1.28 -30.54 -14.08
C VAL A 91 1.52 -29.19 -13.41
N VAL A 92 2.63 -29.10 -12.68
CA VAL A 92 3.20 -27.85 -12.15
C VAL A 92 4.68 -27.87 -12.50
N THR A 93 5.15 -26.84 -13.19
CA THR A 93 6.56 -26.72 -13.56
C THR A 93 7.39 -26.21 -12.39
N ASP A 94 8.69 -26.53 -12.38
CA ASP A 94 9.60 -26.01 -11.37
C ASP A 94 9.64 -24.48 -11.36
N GLU A 95 9.59 -23.85 -12.54
CA GLU A 95 9.53 -22.38 -12.68
C GLU A 95 8.33 -21.77 -11.94
N GLN A 96 7.14 -22.38 -12.05
CA GLN A 96 5.95 -21.90 -11.33
C GLN A 96 6.12 -22.01 -9.82
N VAL A 97 6.75 -23.07 -9.34
CA VAL A 97 7.05 -23.25 -7.92
C VAL A 97 8.05 -22.19 -7.46
N ASP A 98 9.09 -21.93 -8.24
CA ASP A 98 10.14 -20.97 -7.93
C ASP A 98 9.60 -19.54 -7.83
N VAL A 99 8.76 -19.11 -8.79
CA VAL A 99 8.12 -17.77 -8.75
C VAL A 99 7.32 -17.59 -7.47
N VAL A 100 6.44 -18.54 -7.15
CA VAL A 100 5.54 -18.44 -5.99
C VAL A 100 6.31 -18.55 -4.67
N LEU A 101 7.38 -19.35 -4.65
CA LEU A 101 8.26 -19.50 -3.50
C LEU A 101 9.03 -18.21 -3.21
N GLU A 102 9.63 -17.57 -4.22
CA GLU A 102 10.36 -16.32 -4.03
C GLU A 102 9.41 -15.19 -3.60
N GLU A 103 8.20 -15.10 -4.15
CA GLU A 103 7.20 -14.15 -3.67
C GLU A 103 6.82 -14.38 -2.21
N GLN A 104 6.67 -15.64 -1.80
CA GLN A 104 6.36 -15.98 -0.41
C GLN A 104 7.50 -15.56 0.53
N ILE A 105 8.76 -15.79 0.13
CA ILE A 105 9.94 -15.36 0.89
C ILE A 105 10.04 -13.83 0.93
N ALA A 106 9.78 -13.14 -0.18
CA ALA A 106 9.79 -11.68 -0.24
C ALA A 106 8.75 -11.07 0.71
N ARG A 107 7.51 -11.59 0.72
CA ARG A 107 6.47 -11.14 1.65
C ARG A 107 6.86 -11.36 3.12
N MET A 108 7.48 -12.50 3.44
CA MET A 108 7.98 -12.77 4.79
C MET A 108 9.11 -11.80 5.18
N THR A 109 10.06 -11.57 4.28
CA THR A 109 11.16 -10.62 4.47
C THR A 109 10.64 -9.20 4.70
N GLU A 110 9.62 -8.77 3.96
CA GLU A 110 8.99 -7.46 4.13
C GLU A 110 8.28 -7.35 5.49
N GLN A 111 7.46 -8.34 5.86
CA GLN A 111 6.74 -8.35 7.14
C GLN A 111 7.67 -8.37 8.35
N MET A 112 8.81 -9.06 8.24
CA MET A 112 9.78 -9.18 9.33
C MET A 112 10.83 -8.06 9.30
N GLY A 113 11.04 -7.44 8.14
CA GLY A 113 11.93 -6.31 7.89
C GLY A 113 13.32 -6.66 7.35
N SER A 114 13.76 -7.93 7.43
CA SER A 114 15.02 -8.38 6.81
C SER A 114 15.10 -9.89 6.66
N GLU A 115 15.97 -10.35 5.74
CA GLU A 115 16.26 -11.77 5.57
C GLU A 115 16.90 -12.41 6.81
N GLU A 116 17.69 -11.65 7.56
CA GLU A 116 18.35 -12.11 8.78
C GLU A 116 17.32 -12.51 9.83
N LYS A 117 16.25 -11.73 9.97
CA LYS A 117 15.15 -12.05 10.89
C LYS A 117 14.37 -13.28 10.44
N VAL A 118 14.18 -13.47 9.13
CA VAL A 118 13.57 -14.69 8.59
C VAL A 118 14.43 -15.91 8.96
N LYS A 119 15.75 -15.85 8.74
CA LYS A 119 16.69 -16.92 9.10
C LYS A 119 16.66 -17.22 10.60
N GLU A 120 16.62 -16.19 11.44
CA GLU A 120 16.54 -16.31 12.91
C GLU A 120 15.22 -16.98 13.35
N TYR A 121 14.09 -16.54 12.80
CA TYR A 121 12.76 -17.07 13.15
C TYR A 121 12.62 -18.56 12.84
N PHE A 122 13.10 -19.01 11.67
CA PHE A 122 13.04 -20.41 11.29
C PHE A 122 14.22 -21.24 11.82
N GLY A 123 15.27 -20.60 12.35
CA GLY A 123 16.51 -21.28 12.74
C GLY A 123 17.23 -21.97 11.58
N MET A 124 17.00 -21.52 10.34
CA MET A 124 17.45 -22.17 9.12
C MET A 124 18.00 -21.15 8.12
N SER A 125 18.92 -21.58 7.24
CA SER A 125 19.34 -20.75 6.11
C SER A 125 18.19 -20.58 5.11
N LEU A 126 18.15 -19.46 4.37
CA LEU A 126 17.15 -19.26 3.30
C LEU A 126 17.15 -20.39 2.25
N ARG A 127 18.30 -21.02 2.00
CA ARG A 127 18.38 -22.18 1.10
C ARG A 127 17.65 -23.39 1.66
N GLN A 128 17.73 -23.62 2.97
CA GLN A 128 16.96 -24.69 3.63
C GLN A 128 15.49 -24.34 3.63
N ILE A 129 15.11 -23.11 4.00
CA ILE A 129 13.71 -22.65 3.99
C ILE A 129 13.10 -22.85 2.60
N ARG A 130 13.78 -22.42 1.53
CA ARG A 130 13.36 -22.67 0.14
C ARG A 130 13.09 -24.14 -0.12
N ARG A 131 14.02 -25.02 0.28
CA ARG A 131 13.90 -26.46 0.05
C ARG A 131 12.72 -27.07 0.80
N GLU A 132 12.53 -26.71 2.08
CA GLU A 132 11.41 -27.22 2.88
C GLU A 132 10.07 -26.74 2.28
N PHE A 133 9.96 -25.44 1.96
CA PHE A 133 8.71 -24.86 1.47
C PHE A 133 8.41 -25.22 0.01
N ARG A 134 9.42 -25.59 -0.79
CA ARG A 134 9.23 -25.98 -2.20
C ARG A 134 8.19 -27.09 -2.33
N LYS A 135 8.22 -28.07 -1.42
CA LYS A 135 7.28 -29.19 -1.43
C LYS A 135 5.85 -28.69 -1.20
N ASP A 136 5.64 -27.89 -0.15
CA ASP A 136 4.32 -27.37 0.20
C ASP A 136 3.76 -26.43 -0.87
N VAL A 137 4.62 -25.58 -1.45
CA VAL A 137 4.24 -24.72 -2.59
C VAL A 137 3.82 -25.56 -3.78
N LYS A 138 4.56 -26.63 -4.11
CA LYS A 138 4.22 -27.52 -5.22
C LYS A 138 2.89 -28.25 -4.98
N GLU A 139 2.67 -28.80 -3.79
CA GLU A 139 1.42 -29.47 -3.43
C GLU A 139 0.23 -28.50 -3.50
N ARG A 140 0.39 -27.27 -2.99
CA ARG A 140 -0.62 -26.22 -3.08
C ARG A 140 -0.94 -25.85 -4.53
N LEU A 141 0.08 -25.66 -5.38
CA LEU A 141 -0.12 -25.35 -6.79
C LEU A 141 -0.82 -26.48 -7.56
N LEU A 142 -0.56 -27.74 -7.21
CA LEU A 142 -1.29 -28.89 -7.78
C LEU A 142 -2.78 -28.80 -7.47
N VAL A 143 -3.12 -28.52 -6.21
CA VAL A 143 -4.51 -28.35 -5.76
C VAL A 143 -5.17 -27.14 -6.42
N GLU A 144 -4.50 -25.98 -6.44
CA GLU A 144 -5.00 -24.76 -7.08
C GLU A 144 -5.26 -24.97 -8.58
N ASN A 145 -4.31 -25.58 -9.30
CA ASN A 145 -4.47 -25.88 -10.72
C ASN A 145 -5.61 -26.86 -10.99
N LEU A 146 -5.78 -27.89 -10.14
CA LEU A 146 -6.90 -28.81 -10.23
C LEU A 146 -8.25 -28.09 -10.06
N GLN A 147 -8.38 -27.27 -9.01
CA GLN A 147 -9.60 -26.50 -8.74
C GLN A 147 -9.89 -25.50 -9.86
N ASN A 148 -8.87 -24.80 -10.36
CA ASN A 148 -9.00 -23.86 -11.48
C ASN A 148 -9.45 -24.57 -12.76
N LYS A 149 -8.83 -25.72 -13.10
CA LYS A 149 -9.25 -26.55 -14.23
C LYS A 149 -10.72 -26.95 -14.09
N LYS A 150 -11.11 -27.44 -12.91
CA LYS A 150 -12.51 -27.82 -12.65
C LYS A 150 -13.47 -26.63 -12.75
N ALA A 151 -13.08 -25.46 -12.23
CA ALA A 151 -13.88 -24.24 -12.28
C ALA A 151 -14.07 -23.70 -13.71
N GLN A 152 -13.08 -23.90 -14.59
CA GLN A 152 -13.14 -23.49 -15.99
C GLN A 152 -14.09 -24.35 -16.84
N GLU A 153 -14.29 -25.63 -16.47
CA GLU A 153 -15.30 -26.51 -17.09
C GLU A 153 -16.73 -26.07 -16.77
N ILE A 154 -16.92 -25.35 -15.66
CA ILE A 154 -18.24 -24.89 -15.22
C ILE A 154 -18.64 -23.68 -16.06
N GLN A 155 -19.70 -23.88 -16.85
CA GLN A 155 -20.34 -22.84 -17.63
C GLN A 155 -21.70 -22.51 -17.03
N ILE A 156 -22.15 -21.27 -17.22
CA ILE A 156 -23.49 -20.84 -16.83
C ILE A 156 -24.32 -20.54 -18.07
N SER A 157 -25.58 -21.01 -18.06
CA SER A 157 -26.54 -20.72 -19.12
C SER A 157 -27.35 -19.46 -18.82
N ARG A 158 -27.92 -18.84 -19.86
CA ARG A 158 -28.81 -17.68 -19.73
C ARG A 158 -29.93 -17.89 -18.70
N ARG A 159 -30.56 -19.06 -18.73
CA ARG A 159 -31.65 -19.43 -17.81
C ARG A 159 -31.21 -19.49 -16.36
N GLU A 160 -29.97 -19.91 -16.11
CA GLU A 160 -29.41 -19.96 -14.76
C GLU A 160 -29.07 -18.57 -14.24
N VAL A 161 -28.57 -17.66 -15.09
CA VAL A 161 -28.38 -16.25 -14.75
C VAL A 161 -29.72 -15.59 -14.42
N GLU A 162 -30.76 -15.81 -15.23
CA GLU A 162 -32.12 -15.31 -14.96
C GLU A 162 -32.69 -15.86 -13.64
N LYS A 163 -32.47 -17.16 -13.35
CA LYS A 163 -32.87 -17.78 -12.08
C LYS A 163 -32.11 -17.19 -10.90
N PHE A 164 -30.80 -16.99 -11.02
CA PHE A 164 -29.96 -16.35 -10.01
C PHE A 164 -30.47 -14.93 -9.72
N TYR A 165 -30.61 -14.09 -10.76
CA TYR A 165 -31.10 -12.73 -10.60
C TYR A 165 -32.45 -12.70 -9.89
N ARG A 166 -33.42 -13.53 -10.30
CA ARG A 166 -34.73 -13.60 -9.65
C ARG A 166 -34.68 -14.04 -8.18
N THR A 167 -33.73 -14.89 -7.83
CA THR A 167 -33.62 -15.45 -6.47
C THR A 167 -32.92 -14.48 -5.53
N TYR A 168 -31.89 -13.77 -6.01
CA TYR A 168 -31.01 -12.93 -5.20
C TYR A 168 -31.20 -11.43 -5.43
N ARG A 169 -32.16 -11.00 -6.25
CA ARG A 169 -32.37 -9.60 -6.67
C ARG A 169 -32.20 -8.59 -5.53
N ASP A 170 -32.87 -8.83 -4.40
CA ASP A 170 -32.92 -7.92 -3.26
C ASP A 170 -31.65 -7.99 -2.38
N SER A 171 -30.79 -8.98 -2.62
CA SER A 171 -29.50 -9.17 -1.94
C SER A 171 -28.31 -8.82 -2.83
N LEU A 172 -28.53 -8.50 -4.11
CA LEU A 172 -27.45 -8.08 -5.00
C LEU A 172 -26.97 -6.67 -4.62
N PRO A 173 -25.66 -6.41 -4.63
CA PRO A 173 -25.13 -5.07 -4.43
C PRO A 173 -25.72 -4.11 -5.46
N GLU A 174 -26.15 -2.94 -5.01
CA GLU A 174 -26.56 -1.87 -5.91
C GLU A 174 -25.36 -1.32 -6.67
N MET A 175 -25.61 -0.80 -7.87
CA MET A 175 -24.63 0.02 -8.57
C MET A 175 -24.39 1.27 -7.73
N GLN A 176 -23.15 1.44 -7.30
CA GLN A 176 -22.77 2.62 -6.53
C GLN A 176 -22.79 3.87 -7.40
N GLU A 177 -23.03 5.00 -6.76
CA GLU A 177 -22.98 6.29 -7.43
C GLU A 177 -21.58 6.57 -7.97
N SER A 178 -21.49 6.92 -9.25
CA SER A 178 -20.23 7.28 -9.89
C SER A 178 -20.32 8.60 -10.63
N ILE A 179 -19.21 9.33 -10.66
CA ILE A 179 -19.09 10.64 -11.28
C ILE A 179 -17.87 10.67 -12.18
N ASN A 180 -18.02 11.28 -13.35
CA ASN A 180 -16.90 11.67 -14.19
C ASN A 180 -16.56 13.12 -13.89
N ILE A 181 -15.31 13.43 -13.58
CA ILE A 181 -14.90 14.77 -13.19
C ILE A 181 -13.66 15.25 -13.94
N SER A 182 -13.59 16.56 -14.16
CA SER A 182 -12.38 17.26 -14.56
C SER A 182 -11.98 18.26 -13.48
N HIS A 183 -10.69 18.60 -13.39
CA HIS A 183 -10.21 19.60 -12.45
C HIS A 183 -9.19 20.57 -13.06
N ILE A 184 -9.01 21.71 -12.41
CA ILE A 184 -7.92 22.66 -12.67
C ILE A 184 -7.20 22.88 -11.35
N LEU A 185 -5.90 22.56 -11.29
CA LEU A 185 -5.06 22.77 -10.12
C LEU A 185 -4.28 24.07 -10.27
N LEU A 186 -4.35 24.94 -9.25
CA LEU A 186 -3.37 26.01 -9.04
C LEU A 186 -2.68 25.81 -7.70
N LYS A 187 -1.35 25.71 -7.73
CA LYS A 187 -0.47 25.76 -6.57
C LYS A 187 -0.50 27.17 -5.98
N VAL A 188 -0.24 27.25 -4.68
CA VAL A 188 -0.04 28.55 -4.04
C VAL A 188 1.40 28.94 -4.29
N GLU A 189 1.61 30.12 -4.88
CA GLU A 189 2.93 30.64 -5.19
C GLU A 189 3.18 31.93 -4.40
N PRO A 190 4.41 32.12 -3.89
CA PRO A 190 4.77 33.35 -3.20
C PRO A 190 4.63 34.55 -4.14
N SER A 191 4.25 35.70 -3.59
CA SER A 191 4.17 36.94 -4.36
C SER A 191 5.52 37.35 -4.97
N GLU A 192 5.50 38.04 -6.12
CA GLU A 192 6.72 38.59 -6.73
C GLU A 192 7.55 39.44 -5.76
N PRO A 193 6.96 40.34 -4.92
CA PRO A 193 7.73 41.05 -3.89
C PRO A 193 8.40 40.12 -2.87
N ALA A 194 7.75 39.02 -2.47
CA ALA A 194 8.34 38.05 -1.55
C ALA A 194 9.48 37.26 -2.21
N VAL A 195 9.32 36.88 -3.48
CA VAL A 195 10.37 36.24 -4.27
C VAL A 195 11.57 37.17 -4.43
N GLU A 196 11.33 38.44 -4.72
CA GLU A 196 12.41 39.43 -4.89
C GLU A 196 13.11 39.74 -3.57
N ALA A 197 12.38 39.89 -2.46
CA ALA A 197 12.99 40.07 -1.14
C ALA A 197 13.88 38.86 -0.74
N ALA A 198 13.43 37.63 -1.04
CA ALA A 198 14.23 36.44 -0.82
C ALA A 198 15.47 36.41 -1.74
N ARG A 199 15.33 36.82 -3.00
CA ARG A 199 16.42 36.94 -3.97
C ARG A 199 17.46 37.96 -3.50
N GLU A 200 17.04 39.17 -3.11
CA GLU A 200 17.93 40.20 -2.60
C GLU A 200 18.70 39.72 -1.36
N LYS A 201 18.01 39.05 -0.43
CA LYS A 201 18.62 38.48 0.78
C LYS A 201 19.68 37.44 0.44
N ILE A 202 19.35 36.47 -0.42
CA ILE A 202 20.29 35.39 -0.74
C ILE A 202 21.46 35.90 -1.60
N GLU A 203 21.24 36.82 -2.54
CA GLU A 203 22.31 37.44 -3.33
C GLU A 203 23.24 38.30 -2.47
N ALA A 204 22.72 38.99 -1.45
CA ALA A 204 23.56 39.70 -0.47
C ALA A 204 24.46 38.74 0.31
N ILE A 205 23.94 37.56 0.69
CA ILE A 205 24.73 36.50 1.34
C ILE A 205 25.79 35.94 0.39
N LYS A 206 25.43 35.68 -0.88
CA LYS A 206 26.38 35.21 -1.89
C LYS A 206 27.56 36.16 -2.06
N LYS A 207 27.30 37.46 -2.18
CA LYS A 207 28.34 38.51 -2.27
C LYS A 207 29.27 38.55 -1.06
N ARG A 208 28.79 38.15 0.12
CA ARG A 208 29.61 38.05 1.34
C ARG A 208 30.51 36.82 1.31
N ILE A 209 29.97 35.69 0.85
CA ILE A 209 30.76 34.46 0.61
C ILE A 209 31.87 34.73 -0.42
N GLU A 210 31.56 35.40 -1.53
CA GLU A 210 32.53 35.76 -2.57
C GLU A 210 33.63 36.72 -2.07
N LYS A 211 33.35 37.51 -1.03
CA LYS A 211 34.33 38.37 -0.35
C LYS A 211 35.19 37.62 0.68
N GLY A 212 34.96 36.33 0.87
CA GLY A 212 35.73 35.47 1.76
C GLY A 212 35.18 35.35 3.18
N GLU A 213 33.94 35.76 3.45
CA GLU A 213 33.29 35.46 4.73
C GLU A 213 32.99 33.96 4.86
N ASP A 214 33.04 33.44 6.09
CA ASP A 214 32.87 32.00 6.33
C ASP A 214 31.44 31.54 6.02
N PHE A 215 31.32 30.53 5.17
CA PHE A 215 30.03 30.00 4.74
C PHE A 215 29.24 29.42 5.93
N ALA A 216 29.91 28.72 6.85
CA ALA A 216 29.24 28.06 7.95
C ALA A 216 28.67 29.09 8.96
N GLU A 217 29.36 30.20 9.18
CA GLU A 217 28.85 31.32 9.97
C GLU A 217 27.63 31.98 9.31
N LEU A 218 27.70 32.28 8.02
CA LEU A 218 26.57 32.84 7.27
C LEU A 218 25.37 31.88 7.26
N ALA A 219 25.62 30.58 7.12
CA ALA A 219 24.57 29.57 7.21
C ALA A 219 23.92 29.51 8.59
N ARG A 220 24.70 29.57 9.69
CA ARG A 220 24.13 29.64 11.05
C ARG A 220 23.30 30.90 11.27
N GLN A 221 23.71 32.02 10.66
CA GLN A 221 23.06 33.30 10.87
C GLN A 221 21.80 33.49 10.02
N TYR A 222 21.80 33.03 8.77
CA TYR A 222 20.77 33.37 7.79
C TYR A 222 20.01 32.19 7.20
N SER A 223 20.54 30.96 7.29
CA SER A 223 19.84 29.80 6.72
C SER A 223 18.59 29.49 7.53
N GLU A 224 17.49 29.29 6.81
CA GLU A 224 16.17 28.94 7.33
C GLU A 224 15.89 27.44 7.23
N ASP A 225 16.92 26.63 6.94
CA ASP A 225 16.83 25.17 7.00
C ASP A 225 16.96 24.66 8.44
N PRO A 226 15.88 24.10 9.05
CA PRO A 226 15.90 23.66 10.44
C PRO A 226 16.88 22.51 10.72
N GLY A 227 17.21 21.70 9.71
CA GLY A 227 18.06 20.50 9.87
C GLY A 227 19.56 20.79 9.89
N SER A 228 20.01 21.78 9.12
CA SER A 228 21.44 22.03 8.89
C SER A 228 21.93 23.41 9.33
N ALA A 229 21.06 24.43 9.46
CA ALA A 229 21.48 25.81 9.76
C ALA A 229 22.41 25.89 10.97
N ALA A 230 22.05 25.25 12.10
CA ALA A 230 22.88 25.23 13.31
C ALA A 230 24.25 24.55 13.12
N LYS A 231 24.35 23.60 12.17
CA LYS A 231 25.60 22.92 11.76
C LYS A 231 26.35 23.69 10.66
N GLY A 232 25.96 24.94 10.42
CA GLY A 232 26.51 25.78 9.36
C GLY A 232 26.07 25.35 7.97
N GLY A 233 24.92 24.72 7.82
CA GLY A 233 24.39 24.29 6.52
C GLY A 233 24.85 22.90 6.09
N ASP A 234 25.61 22.18 6.91
CA ASP A 234 26.17 20.86 6.58
C ASP A 234 25.07 19.79 6.51
N LEU A 235 24.92 19.19 5.34
CA LEU A 235 23.96 18.12 5.09
C LEU A 235 24.56 16.72 5.34
N GLY A 236 25.88 16.60 5.44
CA GLY A 236 26.59 15.33 5.54
C GLY A 236 26.68 14.63 4.18
N THR A 237 27.07 13.35 4.22
CA THR A 237 27.30 12.55 3.01
C THR A 237 25.98 12.16 2.34
N MET A 238 25.78 12.66 1.13
CA MET A 238 24.62 12.41 0.28
C MET A 238 25.01 11.60 -0.97
N GLN A 239 24.09 10.78 -1.44
CA GLN A 239 24.14 10.07 -2.71
C GLN A 239 22.97 10.50 -3.61
N ARG A 240 23.00 10.05 -4.86
CA ARG A 240 21.92 10.35 -5.81
C ARG A 240 20.59 9.80 -5.30
N GLY A 241 19.55 10.64 -5.36
CA GLY A 241 18.20 10.32 -4.87
C GLY A 241 17.93 10.77 -3.43
N ASP A 242 18.95 11.21 -2.68
CA ASP A 242 18.75 11.71 -1.31
C ASP A 242 18.22 13.16 -1.28
N LEU A 243 18.47 13.94 -2.34
CA LEU A 243 18.16 15.36 -2.44
C LEU A 243 17.11 15.63 -3.52
N VAL A 244 16.46 16.81 -3.46
CA VAL A 244 15.55 17.23 -4.54
C VAL A 244 16.34 17.48 -5.83
N ARG A 245 15.74 17.12 -6.96
CA ARG A 245 16.41 17.07 -8.28
C ARG A 245 17.14 18.36 -8.62
N GLU A 246 16.50 19.51 -8.44
CA GLU A 246 17.07 20.82 -8.78
C GLU A 246 18.32 21.16 -7.96
N PHE A 247 18.35 20.73 -6.69
CA PHE A 247 19.52 20.88 -5.83
C PHE A 247 20.62 19.89 -6.23
N GLU A 248 20.25 18.63 -6.44
CA GLU A 248 21.19 17.55 -6.75
C GLU A 248 21.94 17.81 -8.05
N GLU A 249 21.22 18.22 -9.11
CA GLU A 249 21.78 18.51 -10.43
C GLU A 249 22.93 19.52 -10.34
N VAL A 250 22.78 20.56 -9.51
CA VAL A 250 23.82 21.57 -9.29
C VAL A 250 24.91 21.03 -8.35
N ALA A 251 24.55 20.44 -7.21
CA ALA A 251 25.51 20.01 -6.19
C ALA A 251 26.53 18.97 -6.72
N PHE A 252 26.12 18.08 -7.63
CA PHE A 252 26.99 17.06 -8.21
C PHE A 252 27.94 17.59 -9.29
N LEU A 253 27.63 18.74 -9.89
CA LEU A 253 28.45 19.42 -10.91
C LEU A 253 29.57 20.27 -10.30
N LEU A 254 29.43 20.68 -9.04
CA LEU A 254 30.44 21.47 -8.33
C LEU A 254 31.73 20.68 -8.09
N GLU A 255 32.85 21.39 -8.06
CA GLU A 255 34.13 20.90 -7.55
C GLU A 255 34.25 21.12 -6.03
N PRO A 256 35.03 20.29 -5.30
CA PRO A 256 35.26 20.51 -3.88
C PRO A 256 35.83 21.91 -3.58
N GLY A 257 35.14 22.65 -2.72
CA GLY A 257 35.41 24.05 -2.37
C GLY A 257 34.58 25.06 -3.17
N GLU A 258 33.95 24.66 -4.27
CA GLU A 258 33.16 25.53 -5.13
C GLU A 258 31.81 25.90 -4.51
N VAL A 259 31.35 27.11 -4.80
CA VAL A 259 30.05 27.66 -4.38
C VAL A 259 29.20 27.90 -5.64
N SER A 260 27.96 27.43 -5.62
CA SER A 260 27.03 27.57 -6.74
C SER A 260 26.46 28.98 -6.89
N ASP A 261 25.86 29.23 -8.05
CA ASP A 261 24.83 30.25 -8.19
C ASP A 261 23.59 29.93 -7.34
N VAL A 262 22.67 30.89 -7.23
CA VAL A 262 21.41 30.69 -6.51
C VAL A 262 20.53 29.67 -7.21
N VAL A 263 20.20 28.59 -6.50
CA VAL A 263 19.39 27.48 -6.99
C VAL A 263 17.98 27.57 -6.41
N ARG A 264 16.95 27.52 -7.26
CA ARG A 264 15.55 27.51 -6.81
C ARG A 264 15.06 26.06 -6.70
N THR A 265 14.47 25.72 -5.55
CA THR A 265 13.77 24.45 -5.33
C THR A 265 12.36 24.72 -4.81
N ARG A 266 11.58 23.64 -4.59
CA ARG A 266 10.29 23.71 -3.90
C ARG A 266 10.35 24.23 -2.45
N PHE A 267 11.53 24.25 -1.83
CA PHE A 267 11.72 24.72 -0.45
C PHE A 267 12.12 26.20 -0.36
N GLY A 268 12.62 26.78 -1.46
CA GLY A 268 13.08 28.16 -1.51
C GLY A 268 14.29 28.35 -2.41
N LEU A 269 15.10 29.34 -2.09
CA LEU A 269 16.35 29.66 -2.78
C LEU A 269 17.53 29.12 -1.98
N HIS A 270 18.50 28.52 -2.67
CA HIS A 270 19.66 27.88 -2.06
C HIS A 270 20.96 28.45 -2.63
N ILE A 271 21.97 28.59 -1.79
CA ILE A 271 23.38 28.63 -2.21
C ILE A 271 24.00 27.33 -1.73
N ILE A 272 24.70 26.63 -2.62
CA ILE A 272 25.29 25.32 -2.34
C ILE A 272 26.81 25.47 -2.36
N LYS A 273 27.49 24.87 -1.39
CA LYS A 273 28.94 24.70 -1.40
C LYS A 273 29.26 23.22 -1.31
N LEU A 274 30.13 22.71 -2.17
CA LEU A 274 30.57 21.33 -2.07
C LEU A 274 31.81 21.24 -1.16
N GLU A 275 31.74 20.51 -0.04
CA GLU A 275 32.91 20.37 0.84
C GLU A 275 33.86 19.28 0.34
N ASN A 276 33.33 18.11 -0.03
CA ASN A 276 34.11 17.04 -0.62
C ASN A 276 33.26 16.08 -1.47
N LYS A 277 33.97 15.26 -2.26
CA LYS A 277 33.39 14.24 -3.13
C LYS A 277 34.25 12.99 -3.07
N VAL A 278 33.64 11.83 -2.75
CA VAL A 278 34.31 10.54 -2.64
C VAL A 278 33.52 9.51 -3.45
N GLY A 279 34.05 9.13 -4.62
CA GLY A 279 33.33 8.29 -5.57
C GLY A 279 32.03 8.97 -6.02
N GLU A 280 30.90 8.30 -5.83
CA GLU A 280 29.57 8.81 -6.16
C GLU A 280 28.88 9.55 -5.01
N LYS A 281 29.56 9.72 -3.86
CA LYS A 281 29.02 10.42 -2.69
C LYS A 281 29.57 11.83 -2.60
N ILE A 282 28.71 12.78 -2.28
CA ILE A 282 29.06 14.20 -2.08
C ILE A 282 28.77 14.62 -0.64
N ASN A 283 29.50 15.60 -0.12
CA ASN A 283 29.14 16.29 1.12
C ASN A 283 28.85 17.76 0.83
N PRO A 284 27.58 18.13 0.57
CA PRO A 284 27.19 19.51 0.33
C PRO A 284 26.85 20.25 1.64
N ARG A 285 27.13 21.55 1.62
CA ARG A 285 26.67 22.54 2.59
C ARG A 285 25.74 23.52 1.88
N HIS A 286 24.71 24.03 2.55
CA HIS A 286 23.81 25.01 1.94
C HIS A 286 23.34 26.13 2.86
N ILE A 287 22.91 27.23 2.23
CA ILE A 287 22.11 28.28 2.87
C ILE A 287 20.77 28.30 2.16
N LEU A 288 19.68 28.07 2.90
CA LEU A 288 18.32 28.13 2.40
C LEU A 288 17.65 29.44 2.84
N ILE A 289 17.08 30.18 1.91
CA ILE A 289 16.07 31.21 2.17
C ILE A 289 14.72 30.68 1.70
N ARG A 290 13.79 30.47 2.62
CA ARG A 290 12.48 29.88 2.36
C ARG A 290 11.62 30.83 1.54
N LEU A 291 10.89 30.25 0.60
CA LEU A 291 9.80 30.91 -0.10
C LEU A 291 8.48 30.40 0.46
N ASP A 292 8.18 30.77 1.70
CA ASP A 292 6.92 30.42 2.32
C ASP A 292 5.78 31.21 1.66
N THR A 293 4.60 30.60 1.61
CA THR A 293 3.40 31.21 1.03
C THR A 293 2.55 31.84 2.15
N SER A 294 2.04 33.04 1.90
CA SER A 294 1.17 33.73 2.87
C SER A 294 -0.31 33.39 2.65
N GLU A 295 -1.15 33.80 3.60
CA GLU A 295 -2.61 33.70 3.43
C GLU A 295 -3.08 34.60 2.27
N GLU A 296 -2.44 35.75 2.04
CA GLU A 296 -2.70 36.62 0.89
C GLU A 296 -2.34 35.94 -0.44
N ASP A 297 -1.28 35.13 -0.48
CA ASP A 297 -0.95 34.31 -1.65
C ASP A 297 -2.03 33.26 -1.92
N ALA A 298 -2.51 32.59 -0.86
CA ALA A 298 -3.62 31.64 -0.97
C ALA A 298 -4.90 32.33 -1.47
N GLN A 299 -5.23 33.52 -0.95
CA GLN A 299 -6.36 34.32 -1.41
C GLN A 299 -6.21 34.71 -2.88
N ARG A 300 -5.02 35.11 -3.33
CA ARG A 300 -4.75 35.43 -4.74
C ARG A 300 -5.02 34.23 -5.64
N THR A 301 -4.56 33.04 -5.25
CA THR A 301 -4.81 31.78 -5.99
C THR A 301 -6.31 31.47 -6.04
N VAL A 302 -7.03 31.62 -4.93
CA VAL A 302 -8.49 31.43 -4.87
C VAL A 302 -9.23 32.41 -5.78
N GLN A 303 -8.84 33.70 -5.78
CA GLN A 303 -9.44 34.70 -6.65
C GLN A 303 -9.16 34.40 -8.13
N LYS A 304 -7.96 33.95 -8.47
CA LYS A 304 -7.62 33.51 -9.83
C LYS A 304 -8.49 32.33 -10.28
N LEU A 305 -8.70 31.34 -9.43
CA LEU A 305 -9.62 30.22 -9.73
C LEU A 305 -11.08 30.68 -9.88
N ARG A 306 -11.54 31.62 -9.05
CA ARG A 306 -12.89 32.21 -9.20
C ARG A 306 -13.04 32.96 -10.51
N MET A 307 -12.03 33.71 -10.93
CA MET A 307 -12.00 34.38 -12.22
C MET A 307 -12.07 33.36 -13.38
N ILE A 308 -11.27 32.30 -13.33
CA ILE A 308 -11.32 31.21 -14.32
C ILE A 308 -12.71 30.57 -14.37
N LYS A 309 -13.28 30.23 -13.22
CA LYS A 309 -14.64 29.71 -13.11
C LYS A 309 -15.69 30.64 -13.74
N ASN A 310 -15.56 31.96 -13.57
CA ASN A 310 -16.47 32.94 -14.15
C ASN A 310 -16.32 33.05 -15.67
N MET A 311 -15.09 33.05 -16.20
CA MET A 311 -14.84 33.03 -17.65
C MET A 311 -15.49 31.78 -18.29
N ILE A 312 -15.37 30.62 -17.64
CA ILE A 312 -16.00 29.39 -18.10
C ILE A 312 -17.53 29.49 -18.07
N ARG A 313 -18.10 30.04 -16.99
CA ARG A 313 -19.56 30.22 -16.86
C ARG A 313 -20.14 31.21 -17.88
N ASN A 314 -19.37 32.24 -18.25
CA ASN A 314 -19.76 33.23 -19.24
C ASN A 314 -19.58 32.73 -20.69
N GLY A 315 -18.99 31.55 -20.89
CA GLY A 315 -18.72 30.99 -22.22
C GLY A 315 -17.54 31.66 -22.93
N GLU A 316 -16.67 32.38 -22.22
CA GLU A 316 -15.47 33.00 -22.79
C GLU A 316 -14.40 31.95 -23.14
N MET A 317 -14.42 30.80 -22.45
CA MET A 317 -13.60 29.63 -22.72
C MET A 317 -14.27 28.37 -22.16
N THR A 318 -13.92 27.20 -22.69
CA THR A 318 -14.34 25.91 -22.15
C THR A 318 -13.51 25.52 -20.92
N PHE A 319 -14.01 24.57 -20.14
CA PHE A 319 -13.24 24.01 -19.02
C PHE A 319 -11.94 23.33 -19.50
N SER A 320 -11.99 22.66 -20.66
CA SER A 320 -10.83 21.98 -21.25
C SER A 320 -9.72 22.99 -21.58
N GLU A 321 -10.06 24.06 -22.30
CA GLU A 321 -9.11 25.13 -22.65
C GLU A 321 -8.55 25.82 -21.40
N ALA A 322 -9.38 26.03 -20.38
CA ALA A 322 -8.93 26.59 -19.11
C ALA A 322 -7.96 25.64 -18.38
N ALA A 323 -8.20 24.32 -18.42
CA ALA A 323 -7.31 23.33 -17.84
C ALA A 323 -5.96 23.29 -18.56
N GLU A 324 -5.97 23.24 -19.89
CA GLU A 324 -4.75 23.27 -20.71
C GLU A 324 -3.94 24.54 -20.48
N LYS A 325 -4.61 25.68 -20.32
CA LYS A 325 -3.95 26.99 -20.19
C LYS A 325 -3.47 27.31 -18.77
N TYR A 326 -4.22 26.91 -17.75
CA TYR A 326 -3.99 27.36 -16.38
C TYR A 326 -3.63 26.25 -15.39
N SER A 327 -4.00 25.00 -15.65
CA SER A 327 -3.77 23.93 -14.67
C SER A 327 -2.27 23.64 -14.54
N GLN A 328 -1.81 23.54 -13.29
CA GLN A 328 -0.45 23.15 -12.92
C GLN A 328 -0.35 21.66 -12.56
N ASP A 329 -1.38 20.88 -12.92
CA ASP A 329 -1.30 19.42 -12.95
C ASP A 329 -0.91 18.96 -14.36
N GLU A 330 0.38 18.67 -14.56
CA GLU A 330 0.95 18.28 -15.84
C GLU A 330 0.35 16.99 -16.41
N GLN A 331 -0.21 16.12 -15.57
CA GLN A 331 -0.76 14.83 -16.00
C GLN A 331 -2.11 14.99 -16.69
N THR A 332 -2.93 15.93 -16.22
CA THR A 332 -4.32 16.08 -16.65
C THR A 332 -4.55 17.34 -17.49
N ALA A 333 -3.70 18.37 -17.35
CA ALA A 333 -3.87 19.66 -18.03
C ALA A 333 -4.05 19.51 -19.54
N SER A 334 -3.19 18.71 -20.20
CA SER A 334 -3.24 18.48 -21.65
C SER A 334 -4.45 17.68 -22.12
N ASN A 335 -5.15 17.00 -21.21
CA ASN A 335 -6.37 16.25 -21.47
C ASN A 335 -7.60 16.95 -20.85
N GLY A 336 -7.61 18.30 -20.90
CA GLY A 336 -8.72 19.10 -20.42
C GLY A 336 -9.01 18.99 -18.91
N GLY A 337 -8.03 18.52 -18.13
CA GLY A 337 -8.16 18.28 -16.70
C GLY A 337 -8.96 17.02 -16.36
N ASP A 338 -9.23 16.12 -17.31
CA ASP A 338 -10.05 14.91 -17.08
C ASP A 338 -9.37 13.92 -16.13
N LEU A 339 -10.07 13.57 -15.06
CA LEU A 339 -9.66 12.56 -14.09
C LEU A 339 -10.39 11.22 -14.32
N GLY A 340 -11.42 11.19 -15.17
CA GLY A 340 -12.21 10.01 -15.45
C GLY A 340 -13.32 9.73 -14.43
N TRP A 341 -13.79 8.47 -14.43
CA TRP A 341 -14.89 8.00 -13.59
C TRP A 341 -14.39 7.56 -12.21
N PHE A 342 -15.06 8.03 -11.16
CA PHE A 342 -14.84 7.63 -9.78
C PHE A 342 -16.14 7.20 -9.12
N GLN A 343 -16.08 6.18 -8.27
CA GLN A 343 -17.16 5.88 -7.33
C GLN A 343 -17.05 6.83 -6.14
N ILE A 344 -18.17 7.44 -5.72
CA ILE A 344 -18.17 8.50 -4.70
C ILE A 344 -17.67 7.99 -3.33
N ASP A 345 -17.88 6.72 -3.03
CA ASP A 345 -17.41 6.02 -1.83
C ASP A 345 -15.89 5.74 -1.84
N GLN A 346 -15.29 5.58 -3.02
CA GLN A 346 -13.86 5.29 -3.19
C GLN A 346 -12.95 6.54 -3.23
N PHE A 347 -13.51 7.76 -3.14
CA PHE A 347 -12.69 8.97 -3.08
C PHE A 347 -11.80 8.99 -1.82
N GLN A 348 -10.49 8.93 -2.03
CA GLN A 348 -9.51 9.06 -0.95
C GLN A 348 -9.35 10.52 -0.47
N ILE A 349 -9.61 11.49 -1.34
CA ILE A 349 -9.49 12.92 -1.02
C ILE A 349 -10.85 13.46 -0.57
N LYS A 350 -11.04 13.55 0.75
CA LYS A 350 -12.29 14.02 1.36
C LYS A 350 -12.77 15.36 0.80
N SER A 351 -11.86 16.32 0.62
CA SER A 351 -12.22 17.65 0.10
C SER A 351 -12.75 17.63 -1.34
N PHE A 352 -12.34 16.66 -2.17
CA PHE A 352 -12.93 16.45 -3.49
C PHE A 352 -14.34 15.88 -3.37
N LYS A 353 -14.51 14.85 -2.53
CA LYS A 353 -15.82 14.24 -2.27
C LYS A 353 -16.85 15.28 -1.82
N ASP A 354 -16.49 16.09 -0.82
CA ASP A 354 -17.38 17.11 -0.26
C ASP A 354 -17.74 18.17 -1.31
N ALA A 355 -16.79 18.54 -2.18
CA ALA A 355 -16.99 19.56 -3.20
C ALA A 355 -17.89 19.11 -4.37
N VAL A 356 -17.86 17.83 -4.72
CA VAL A 356 -18.64 17.27 -5.84
C VAL A 356 -19.97 16.67 -5.39
N ALA A 357 -20.15 16.34 -4.11
CA ALA A 357 -21.35 15.67 -3.60
C ALA A 357 -22.65 16.42 -3.96
N GLY A 358 -22.64 17.76 -3.90
CA GLY A 358 -23.81 18.59 -4.20
C GLY A 358 -23.92 19.08 -5.65
N LEU A 359 -22.94 18.79 -6.51
CA LEU A 359 -22.89 19.35 -7.87
C LEU A 359 -23.66 18.51 -8.88
N LYS A 360 -24.42 19.18 -9.75
CA LYS A 360 -25.08 18.55 -10.89
C LYS A 360 -24.10 18.40 -12.07
N GLU A 361 -24.50 17.59 -13.03
CA GLU A 361 -23.78 17.48 -14.31
C GLU A 361 -23.62 18.85 -14.97
N GLY A 362 -22.41 19.15 -15.42
CA GLY A 362 -21.99 20.43 -15.99
C GLY A 362 -21.56 21.49 -14.95
N GLU A 363 -21.87 21.32 -13.67
CA GLU A 363 -21.55 22.31 -12.64
C GLU A 363 -20.08 22.27 -12.22
N ILE A 364 -19.58 23.44 -11.78
CA ILE A 364 -18.20 23.65 -11.33
C ILE A 364 -18.20 24.04 -9.86
N SER A 365 -17.39 23.35 -9.06
CA SER A 365 -17.18 23.59 -7.63
C SER A 365 -16.62 24.97 -7.34
N ASP A 366 -16.72 25.44 -6.10
CA ASP A 366 -15.86 26.53 -5.63
C ASP A 366 -14.42 26.05 -5.43
N PRO A 367 -13.43 26.95 -5.30
CA PRO A 367 -12.05 26.56 -5.06
C PRO A 367 -11.89 25.71 -3.79
N VAL A 368 -11.34 24.51 -3.96
CA VAL A 368 -11.15 23.50 -2.92
C VAL A 368 -9.68 23.41 -2.57
N LYS A 369 -9.34 23.54 -1.28
CA LYS A 369 -7.97 23.33 -0.80
C LYS A 369 -7.64 21.84 -0.67
N THR A 370 -6.48 21.44 -1.17
CA THR A 370 -5.87 20.12 -0.94
C THR A 370 -4.40 20.30 -0.55
N LYS A 371 -3.70 19.17 -0.33
CA LYS A 371 -2.24 19.15 -0.14
C LYS A 371 -1.45 19.58 -1.40
N PHE A 372 -2.09 19.59 -2.57
CA PHE A 372 -1.45 19.92 -3.84
C PHE A 372 -1.65 21.38 -4.27
N GLY A 373 -2.57 22.09 -3.62
CA GLY A 373 -2.93 23.47 -3.95
C GLY A 373 -4.44 23.68 -3.87
N TYR A 374 -4.96 24.60 -4.67
CA TYR A 374 -6.39 24.82 -4.81
C TYR A 374 -6.89 24.29 -6.15
N HIS A 375 -8.10 23.74 -6.14
CA HIS A 375 -8.72 23.14 -7.30
C HIS A 375 -10.11 23.71 -7.55
N ILE A 376 -10.50 23.87 -8.81
CA ILE A 376 -11.92 23.85 -9.19
C ILE A 376 -12.21 22.55 -9.92
N ILE A 377 -13.36 21.95 -9.63
CA ILE A 377 -13.74 20.62 -10.11
C ILE A 377 -15.05 20.75 -10.87
N LYS A 378 -15.10 20.22 -12.09
CA LYS A 378 -16.30 20.14 -12.90
C LYS A 378 -16.84 18.71 -12.89
N VAL A 379 -18.14 18.54 -12.67
CA VAL A 379 -18.81 17.25 -12.89
C VAL A 379 -19.18 17.15 -14.36
N ASN A 380 -18.52 16.26 -15.09
CA ASN A 380 -18.80 16.03 -16.50
C ASN A 380 -20.01 15.13 -16.72
N ALA A 381 -20.18 14.11 -15.86
CA ALA A 381 -21.31 13.20 -15.88
C ALA A 381 -21.55 12.59 -14.49
N ARG A 382 -22.80 12.26 -14.18
CA ARG A 382 -23.16 11.55 -12.93
C ARG A 382 -24.06 10.35 -13.22
N LYS A 383 -23.70 9.20 -12.68
CA LYS A 383 -24.52 7.98 -12.65
C LYS A 383 -25.00 7.76 -11.23
N SER A 384 -26.31 7.88 -11.04
CA SER A 384 -26.95 7.67 -9.74
C SER A 384 -26.83 6.22 -9.28
N ALA A 385 -26.86 6.00 -7.97
CA ALA A 385 -27.01 4.67 -7.43
C ALA A 385 -28.34 4.08 -7.92
N ARG A 386 -28.30 2.84 -8.40
CA ARG A 386 -29.50 2.11 -8.84
C ARG A 386 -29.36 0.63 -8.59
N ALA A 387 -30.50 -0.02 -8.43
CA ALA A 387 -30.57 -1.47 -8.49
C ALA A 387 -30.05 -1.96 -9.85
N LEU A 388 -29.40 -3.13 -9.84
CA LEU A 388 -28.95 -3.79 -11.06
C LEU A 388 -30.14 -4.24 -11.89
N ASP A 389 -30.04 -4.02 -13.19
CA ASP A 389 -30.98 -4.46 -14.18
C ASP A 389 -30.38 -5.62 -14.98
N ILE A 390 -31.18 -6.65 -15.26
CA ILE A 390 -30.68 -7.85 -15.91
C ILE A 390 -30.30 -7.62 -17.38
N GLU A 391 -30.93 -6.67 -18.05
CA GLU A 391 -30.65 -6.35 -19.45
C GLU A 391 -29.42 -5.45 -19.56
N ASP A 392 -29.38 -4.37 -18.76
CA ASP A 392 -28.29 -3.40 -18.80
C ASP A 392 -26.99 -3.93 -18.16
N ASP A 393 -27.10 -4.76 -17.11
CA ASP A 393 -25.96 -5.22 -16.30
C ASP A 393 -25.67 -6.73 -16.43
N TRP A 394 -26.09 -7.33 -17.56
CA TRP A 394 -26.00 -8.77 -17.82
C TRP A 394 -24.65 -9.38 -17.43
N LYS A 395 -23.53 -8.80 -17.90
CA LYS A 395 -22.17 -9.35 -17.69
C LYS A 395 -21.80 -9.42 -16.21
N GLN A 396 -22.19 -8.42 -15.42
CA GLN A 396 -21.87 -8.39 -14.00
C GLN A 396 -22.67 -9.44 -13.24
N ILE A 397 -23.96 -9.52 -13.53
CA ILE A 397 -24.87 -10.52 -12.94
C ILE A 397 -24.45 -11.94 -13.35
N GLU A 398 -24.10 -12.15 -14.62
CA GLU A 398 -23.59 -13.42 -15.14
C GLU A 398 -22.32 -13.86 -14.43
N ASN A 399 -21.36 -12.95 -14.21
CA ASN A 399 -20.13 -13.25 -13.48
C ASN A 399 -20.41 -13.65 -12.03
N TRP A 400 -21.30 -12.96 -11.34
CA TRP A 400 -21.68 -13.33 -9.97
C TRP A 400 -22.42 -14.66 -9.91
N ALA A 401 -23.37 -14.88 -10.81
CA ALA A 401 -24.09 -16.13 -10.93
C ALA A 401 -23.14 -17.30 -11.22
N LEU A 402 -22.18 -17.10 -12.14
CA LEU A 402 -21.15 -18.08 -12.49
C LEU A 402 -20.25 -18.39 -11.29
N ASN A 403 -19.81 -17.38 -10.55
CA ASN A 403 -18.96 -17.57 -9.36
C ASN A 403 -19.71 -18.32 -8.25
N MET A 404 -20.98 -18.00 -8.01
CA MET A 404 -21.80 -18.73 -7.05
C MET A 404 -22.00 -20.19 -7.48
N LYS A 405 -22.31 -20.42 -8.76
CA LYS A 405 -22.44 -21.77 -9.33
C LYS A 405 -21.14 -22.56 -9.20
N ARG A 406 -19.99 -21.95 -9.53
CA ARG A 406 -18.65 -22.54 -9.36
C ARG A 406 -18.41 -22.95 -7.92
N GLN A 407 -18.69 -22.09 -6.96
CA GLN A 407 -18.49 -22.38 -5.54
C GLN A 407 -19.32 -23.59 -5.11
N GLN A 408 -20.61 -23.64 -5.49
CA GLN A 408 -21.49 -24.75 -5.16
C GLN A 408 -21.03 -26.08 -5.80
N GLU A 409 -20.79 -26.09 -7.11
CA GLU A 409 -20.40 -27.31 -7.82
C GLU A 409 -19.03 -27.84 -7.40
N LEU A 410 -18.07 -26.95 -7.11
CA LEU A 410 -16.77 -27.34 -6.55
C LEU A 410 -16.92 -27.97 -5.17
N GLN A 411 -17.78 -27.41 -4.31
CA GLN A 411 -18.04 -27.97 -2.99
C GLN A 411 -18.68 -29.37 -3.09
N GLU A 412 -19.73 -29.52 -3.92
CA GLU A 412 -20.36 -30.82 -4.16
C GLU A 412 -19.38 -31.84 -4.77
N TRP A 413 -18.47 -31.38 -5.64
CA TRP A 413 -17.42 -32.21 -6.21
C TRP A 413 -16.41 -32.68 -5.15
N VAL A 414 -15.96 -31.78 -4.27
CA VAL A 414 -15.11 -32.13 -3.12
C VAL A 414 -15.79 -33.15 -2.22
N ASP A 415 -17.08 -32.98 -1.93
CA ASP A 415 -17.84 -33.89 -1.07
C ASP A 415 -18.02 -35.28 -1.70
N ARG A 416 -18.06 -35.37 -3.03
CA ARG A 416 -17.97 -36.66 -3.74
C ARG A 416 -16.57 -37.27 -3.61
N LEU A 417 -15.52 -36.50 -3.86
CA LEU A 417 -14.14 -36.99 -3.76
C LEU A 417 -13.80 -37.53 -2.36
N LYS A 418 -14.30 -36.88 -1.30
CA LYS A 418 -14.13 -37.35 0.08
C LYS A 418 -14.71 -38.74 0.33
N LYS A 419 -15.69 -39.19 -0.46
CA LYS A 419 -16.26 -40.54 -0.36
C LYS A 419 -15.46 -41.59 -1.13
N ASP A 420 -14.73 -41.15 -2.14
CA ASP A 420 -13.94 -42.02 -3.02
C ASP A 420 -12.51 -42.24 -2.50
N VAL A 421 -11.99 -41.30 -1.70
CA VAL A 421 -10.66 -41.38 -1.08
C VAL A 421 -10.75 -42.05 0.29
N TYR A 422 -9.82 -42.95 0.61
CA TYR A 422 -9.70 -43.53 1.95
C TYR A 422 -9.36 -42.44 2.97
N ILE A 423 -10.24 -42.24 3.96
CA ILE A 423 -10.05 -41.29 5.06
C ILE A 423 -10.26 -42.04 6.37
N GLU A 424 -9.22 -42.09 7.21
CA GLU A 424 -9.26 -42.67 8.55
C GLU A 424 -8.90 -41.60 9.56
N ILE A 425 -9.82 -41.29 10.48
CA ILE A 425 -9.60 -40.32 11.55
C ILE A 425 -9.21 -41.08 12.83
N LYS A 426 -8.06 -40.71 13.40
CA LYS A 426 -7.45 -41.30 14.59
C LYS A 426 -7.52 -40.30 15.75
N ILE A 427 -8.74 -39.98 16.19
CA ILE A 427 -8.98 -39.11 17.36
C ILE A 427 -8.87 -39.94 18.64
#